data_AF-A0A0F7RZX8-F1
#
_entry.id   AF-A0A0F7RZX8-F1
#
_cell.length_a   1.000
_cell.length_b   1.000
_cell.length_c   1.000
_cell.angle_alpha   90.00
_cell.angle_beta   90.00
_cell.angle_gamma   90.00
#
_symmetry.space_group_name_H-M   'P 1'
#
loop_
_entity.id
_entity.type
_entity.pdbx_description
1 polymer ?
#
loop_
_entity_poly.entity_id
_entity_poly.type
_entity_poly.pdbx_seq_one_letter_code
_entity_poly.pdbx_strand_id
1 'polypeptide(L)'
;MLYASGNCTQIVLFSTLAIQLKRRAPSVHTYLELVRIRFGTLPHLTYIFFALANNILVCSSVLLGASAAINSITGMNVYAALFLLPASVVAYTLRGGLRSTILADYLHTVIIFVILFTLWLRAYTTFPEIGSPAAMYDLLVKISEKISISGNYKGSPLTLKTSGGQYFAWLSTFEYTGVVFLDPSYYQKGVAATPEATFPGYLIGGLSWFSIPWCLATTAGLSALALETTYPGFPTYPNRIPKEDVSAGLVLPYAAQALLGKGGSAAVLLLMFMSCTSAISAQMVGVSTVVSYDIFKTYFKPTISPTGLLHFNQYVVAGFGLFAAAFASLLHGVGLDLGFLYNYIGIFTGAGLSPLIFTFFNTRLHPAVIFPGIWINF
;
A
#
# COMPACT_ATOMS: atom_id res chain seq x y z
N MET A 1 4.42 -1.85 -15.59
CA MET A 1 5.47 -2.90 -15.50
C MET A 1 6.59 -2.50 -14.54
N LEU A 2 7.37 -1.45 -14.80
CA LEU A 2 8.51 -1.06 -13.94
C LEU A 2 8.11 -0.88 -12.45
N TYR A 3 7.02 -0.16 -12.17
CA TYR A 3 6.44 -0.03 -10.84
C TYR A 3 6.14 -1.37 -10.17
N ALA A 4 5.48 -2.28 -10.89
CA ALA A 4 5.10 -3.60 -10.38
C ALA A 4 6.33 -4.47 -10.07
N SER A 5 7.36 -4.44 -10.91
CA SER A 5 8.60 -5.19 -10.71
C SER A 5 9.39 -4.70 -9.49
N GLY A 6 9.50 -3.37 -9.33
CA GLY A 6 10.19 -2.76 -8.19
C GLY A 6 9.60 -3.18 -6.85
N ASN A 7 8.28 -3.00 -6.70
CA ASN A 7 7.58 -3.27 -5.45
C ASN A 7 7.42 -4.77 -5.13
N CYS A 8 7.33 -5.63 -6.15
CA CYS A 8 7.39 -7.09 -5.97
C CYS A 8 8.70 -7.54 -5.29
N THR A 9 9.81 -6.90 -5.64
CA THR A 9 11.15 -7.29 -5.16
C THR A 9 11.29 -7.06 -3.66
N GLN A 10 10.66 -6.02 -3.11
CA GLN A 10 10.79 -5.63 -1.71
C GLN A 10 10.20 -6.66 -0.75
N ILE A 11 9.02 -7.20 -1.07
CA ILE A 11 8.36 -8.24 -0.25
C ILE A 11 9.23 -9.50 -0.22
N VAL A 12 9.83 -9.84 -1.37
CA VAL A 12 10.76 -10.97 -1.47
C VAL A 12 12.03 -10.69 -0.65
N LEU A 13 12.61 -9.50 -0.72
CA LEU A 13 13.77 -9.14 0.10
C LEU A 13 13.44 -9.13 1.60
N PHE A 14 12.25 -8.64 1.98
CA PHE A 14 11.76 -8.63 3.35
C PHE A 14 11.71 -10.04 3.96
N SER A 15 11.39 -11.07 3.15
CA SER A 15 11.38 -12.46 3.61
C SER A 15 12.68 -12.87 4.30
N THR A 16 13.82 -12.32 3.87
CA THR A 16 15.13 -12.58 4.48
C THR A 16 15.23 -11.97 5.88
N LEU A 17 14.70 -10.76 6.10
CA LEU A 17 14.64 -10.13 7.42
C LEU A 17 13.68 -10.87 8.35
N ALA A 18 12.52 -11.29 7.84
CA ALA A 18 11.55 -12.06 8.62
C ALA A 18 12.18 -13.36 9.16
N ILE A 19 12.96 -14.08 8.34
CA ILE A 19 13.71 -15.26 8.79
C ILE A 19 14.78 -14.86 9.82
N GLN A 20 15.54 -13.79 9.58
CA GLN A 20 16.58 -13.35 10.52
C GLN A 20 16.01 -12.98 11.88
N LEU A 21 14.88 -12.28 11.92
CA LEU A 21 14.18 -11.96 13.16
C LEU A 21 13.89 -13.24 13.94
N LYS A 22 13.27 -14.22 13.26
CA LYS A 22 12.89 -15.48 13.89
C LYS A 22 14.08 -16.30 14.36
N ARG A 23 15.17 -16.32 13.58
CA ARG A 23 16.41 -17.05 13.92
C ARG A 23 17.14 -16.43 15.11
N ARG A 24 17.17 -15.09 15.20
CA ARG A 24 17.93 -14.37 16.25
C ARG A 24 17.12 -14.11 17.51
N ALA A 25 15.81 -13.92 17.38
CA ALA A 25 14.92 -13.56 18.47
C ALA A 25 13.55 -14.24 18.27
N PRO A 26 13.44 -15.57 18.46
CA PRO A 26 12.20 -16.30 18.21
C PRO A 26 11.05 -15.93 19.17
N SER A 27 11.35 -15.30 20.31
CA SER A 27 10.39 -14.97 21.37
C SER A 27 9.92 -13.52 21.36
N VAL A 28 10.40 -12.67 20.43
CA VAL A 28 9.93 -11.29 20.33
C VAL A 28 8.64 -11.20 19.52
N HIS A 29 7.82 -10.23 19.86
CA HIS A 29 6.55 -9.91 19.22
C HIS A 29 6.73 -8.87 18.13
N THR A 30 7.74 -8.00 18.27
CA THR A 30 8.10 -6.99 17.26
C THR A 30 9.60 -7.00 16.98
N TYR A 31 9.99 -6.45 15.82
CA TYR A 31 11.40 -6.23 15.53
C TYR A 31 12.01 -5.12 16.40
N LEU A 32 11.19 -4.26 16.98
CA LEU A 32 11.62 -3.16 17.85
C LEU A 32 12.12 -3.71 19.20
N GLU A 33 11.51 -4.77 19.73
CA GLU A 33 12.03 -5.49 20.90
C GLU A 33 13.46 -6.03 20.63
N LEU A 34 13.74 -6.54 19.43
CA LEU A 34 15.10 -6.95 19.05
C LEU A 34 16.08 -5.77 19.08
N VAL A 35 15.69 -4.61 18.55
CA VAL A 35 16.51 -3.39 18.61
C VAL A 35 16.82 -3.03 20.06
N ARG A 36 15.81 -3.07 20.93
CA ARG A 36 15.97 -2.75 22.37
C ARG A 36 16.93 -3.72 23.05
N ILE A 37 16.75 -5.02 22.85
CA ILE A 37 17.60 -6.06 23.42
C ILE A 37 19.05 -5.85 22.99
N ARG A 38 19.24 -5.46 21.72
CA ARG A 38 20.57 -5.34 21.13
C ARG A 38 21.30 -4.03 21.45
N PHE A 39 20.58 -2.92 21.50
CA PHE A 39 21.19 -1.58 21.53
C PHE A 39 20.66 -0.67 22.64
N GLY A 40 19.69 -1.12 23.43
CA GLY A 40 19.12 -0.37 24.54
C GLY A 40 18.02 0.62 24.14
N THR A 41 17.71 1.54 25.07
CA THR A 41 16.50 2.37 25.03
C THR A 41 16.50 3.44 23.94
N LEU A 42 17.59 4.18 23.75
CA LEU A 42 17.59 5.29 22.77
C LEU A 42 17.44 4.81 21.31
N PRO A 43 18.16 3.76 20.88
CA PRO A 43 17.93 3.12 19.58
C PRO A 43 16.50 2.57 19.42
N HIS A 44 15.94 1.99 20.49
CA HIS A 44 14.57 1.49 20.48
C HIS A 44 13.55 2.61 20.25
N LEU A 45 13.63 3.69 21.03
CA LEU A 45 12.73 4.85 20.89
C LEU A 45 12.87 5.51 19.51
N THR A 46 14.08 5.53 18.94
CA THR A 46 14.32 6.02 17.58
C THR A 46 13.52 5.20 16.57
N TYR A 47 13.63 3.87 16.58
CA TYR A 47 12.85 3.07 15.64
C TYR A 47 11.35 3.06 15.92
N ILE A 48 10.91 3.18 17.18
CA ILE A 48 9.48 3.37 17.49
C ILE A 48 8.96 4.62 16.76
N PHE A 49 9.68 5.74 16.81
CA PHE A 49 9.29 6.97 16.12
C PHE A 49 9.14 6.75 14.61
N PHE A 50 10.16 6.19 13.95
CA PHE A 50 10.14 5.99 12.50
C PHE A 50 9.11 4.94 12.06
N ALA A 51 8.91 3.87 12.84
CA ALA A 51 7.88 2.86 12.57
C ALA A 51 6.48 3.47 12.64
N LEU A 52 6.17 4.20 13.71
CA LEU A 52 4.87 4.84 13.88
C LEU A 52 4.65 5.95 12.84
N ALA A 53 5.67 6.74 12.52
CA ALA A 53 5.57 7.75 11.46
C ALA A 53 5.25 7.09 10.11
N ASN A 54 5.95 6.00 9.76
CA ASN A 54 5.66 5.20 8.57
C ASN A 54 4.20 4.71 8.58
N ASN A 55 3.73 4.07 9.65
CA ASN A 55 2.36 3.57 9.72
C ASN A 55 1.30 4.68 9.62
N ILE A 56 1.53 5.84 10.24
CA ILE A 56 0.63 6.99 10.18
C ILE A 56 0.54 7.53 8.75
N LEU A 57 1.69 7.74 8.10
CA LEU A 57 1.73 8.31 6.75
C LEU A 57 1.15 7.35 5.70
N VAL A 58 1.44 6.05 5.81
CA VAL A 58 0.86 5.01 4.93
C VAL A 58 -0.65 4.90 5.14
N CYS A 59 -1.12 4.89 6.39
CA CYS A 59 -2.56 4.87 6.65
C CYS A 59 -3.25 6.12 6.07
N SER A 60 -2.61 7.28 6.19
CA SER A 60 -3.12 8.55 5.66
C SER A 60 -3.19 8.56 4.13
N SER A 61 -2.16 8.07 3.44
CA SER A 61 -2.16 8.01 1.97
C SER A 61 -3.27 7.08 1.44
N VAL A 62 -3.46 5.92 2.08
CA VAL A 62 -4.56 5.00 1.76
C VAL A 62 -5.91 5.67 1.97
N LEU A 63 -6.11 6.36 3.09
CA LEU A 63 -7.39 7.02 3.42
C LEU A 63 -7.74 8.14 2.46
N LEU A 64 -6.78 9.00 2.12
CA LEU A 64 -6.98 10.09 1.17
C LEU A 64 -7.28 9.57 -0.23
N GLY A 65 -6.50 8.60 -0.72
CA GLY A 65 -6.72 8.00 -2.04
C GLY A 65 -8.07 7.28 -2.14
N ALA A 66 -8.44 6.53 -1.10
CA ALA A 66 -9.74 5.87 -1.04
C ALA A 66 -10.90 6.87 -1.06
N SER A 67 -10.81 7.91 -0.23
CA SER A 67 -11.89 8.88 -0.06
C SER A 67 -12.10 9.74 -1.30
N ALA A 68 -11.02 10.11 -2.00
CA ALA A 68 -11.10 10.82 -3.28
C ALA A 68 -11.83 9.99 -4.34
N ALA A 69 -11.48 8.71 -4.47
CA ALA A 69 -12.15 7.84 -5.43
C ALA A 69 -13.61 7.55 -5.05
N ILE A 70 -13.91 7.30 -3.77
CA ILE A 70 -15.29 7.13 -3.30
C ILE A 70 -16.12 8.38 -3.63
N ASN A 71 -15.59 9.58 -3.39
CA ASN A 71 -16.25 10.84 -3.72
C ASN A 71 -16.52 10.95 -5.23
N SER A 72 -15.54 10.64 -6.08
CA SER A 72 -15.72 10.72 -7.54
C SER A 72 -16.79 9.76 -8.09
N ILE A 73 -16.92 8.56 -7.51
CA ILE A 73 -17.83 7.52 -8.01
C ILE A 73 -19.24 7.73 -7.45
N THR A 74 -19.37 8.19 -6.20
CA THR A 74 -20.64 8.17 -5.45
C THR A 74 -21.16 9.56 -5.09
N GLY A 75 -20.33 10.60 -5.19
CA GLY A 75 -20.62 11.93 -4.65
C GLY A 75 -20.54 12.03 -3.11
N MET A 76 -20.18 10.95 -2.40
CA MET A 76 -20.06 10.96 -0.94
C MET A 76 -19.05 12.01 -0.47
N ASN A 77 -19.39 12.75 0.58
CA ASN A 77 -18.48 13.72 1.18
C ASN A 77 -17.16 13.06 1.62
N VAL A 78 -16.02 13.67 1.27
CA VAL A 78 -14.68 13.13 1.54
C VAL A 78 -14.44 12.93 3.03
N TYR A 79 -14.83 13.88 3.89
CA TYR A 79 -14.68 13.74 5.34
C TYR A 79 -15.53 12.58 5.89
N ALA A 80 -16.73 12.36 5.36
CA ALA A 80 -17.52 11.19 5.75
C ALA A 80 -16.81 9.88 5.39
N ALA A 81 -16.26 9.77 4.17
CA ALA A 81 -15.49 8.60 3.75
C ALA A 81 -14.25 8.36 4.64
N LEU A 82 -13.53 9.43 5.01
CA LEU A 82 -12.36 9.37 5.88
C LEU A 82 -12.65 8.81 7.28
N PHE A 83 -13.87 8.99 7.80
CA PHE A 83 -14.29 8.42 9.09
C PHE A 83 -14.92 7.03 8.95
N LEU A 84 -15.73 6.80 7.91
CA LEU A 84 -16.43 5.52 7.70
C LEU A 84 -15.48 4.38 7.39
N LEU A 85 -14.41 4.63 6.62
CA LEU A 85 -13.44 3.62 6.24
C LEU A 85 -12.72 3.03 7.48
N PRO A 86 -12.00 3.81 8.32
CA PRO A 86 -11.40 3.30 9.54
C PRO A 86 -12.42 2.71 10.51
N ALA A 87 -13.61 3.31 10.64
CA ALA A 87 -14.65 2.79 11.54
C ALA A 87 -15.07 1.36 11.17
N SER A 88 -15.24 1.09 9.87
CA SER A 88 -15.54 -0.26 9.37
C SER A 88 -14.44 -1.27 9.73
N VAL A 89 -13.18 -0.83 9.66
CA VAL A 89 -12.01 -1.67 9.96
C VAL A 89 -11.88 -1.92 11.46
N VAL A 90 -12.07 -0.89 12.29
CA VAL A 90 -12.09 -1.02 13.75
C VAL A 90 -13.14 -2.04 14.17
N ALA A 91 -14.36 -1.98 13.61
CA ALA A 91 -15.45 -2.85 14.00
C ALA A 91 -15.13 -4.35 13.86
N TYR A 92 -14.50 -4.78 12.76
CA TYR A 92 -14.12 -6.19 12.60
C TYR A 92 -12.79 -6.54 13.27
N THR A 93 -11.83 -5.60 13.32
CA THR A 93 -10.52 -5.84 13.96
C THR A 93 -10.69 -6.11 15.46
N LEU A 94 -11.56 -5.35 16.13
CA LEU A 94 -11.83 -5.52 17.57
C LEU A 94 -12.43 -6.88 17.92
N ARG A 95 -13.30 -7.43 17.06
CA ARG A 95 -13.99 -8.71 17.32
C ARG A 95 -13.12 -9.92 17.00
N GLY A 96 -12.29 -9.81 15.97
CA GLY A 96 -11.70 -10.99 15.34
C GLY A 96 -10.21 -11.21 15.58
N GLY A 97 -9.48 -10.18 16.02
CA GLY A 97 -8.02 -10.24 16.21
C GLY A 97 -7.25 -10.68 14.96
N LEU A 98 -6.00 -11.10 15.14
CA LEU A 98 -5.09 -11.42 14.03
C LEU A 98 -5.61 -12.50 13.08
N ARG A 99 -6.29 -13.54 13.61
CA ARG A 99 -6.85 -14.63 12.78
C ARG A 99 -7.96 -14.13 11.86
N SER A 100 -8.86 -13.31 12.37
CA SER A 100 -9.92 -12.73 11.54
C SER A 100 -9.38 -11.73 10.54
N THR A 101 -8.34 -10.97 10.90
CA THR A 101 -7.67 -10.08 9.94
C THR A 101 -7.06 -10.87 8.79
N ILE A 102 -6.42 -12.02 9.05
CA ILE A 102 -5.87 -12.89 7.99
C ILE A 102 -7.00 -13.43 7.09
N LEU A 103 -8.11 -13.88 7.67
CA LEU A 103 -9.25 -14.37 6.88
C LEU A 103 -9.90 -13.26 6.05
N ALA A 104 -10.03 -12.06 6.62
CA ALA A 104 -10.54 -10.89 5.91
C ALA A 104 -9.62 -10.51 4.74
N ASP A 105 -8.29 -10.46 4.96
CA ASP A 105 -7.29 -10.20 3.90
C ASP A 105 -7.40 -11.21 2.75
N TYR A 106 -7.64 -12.50 3.06
CA TYR A 106 -7.87 -13.52 2.03
C TYR A 106 -9.13 -13.23 1.21
N LEU A 107 -10.27 -12.97 1.88
CA LEU A 107 -11.53 -12.67 1.19
C LEU A 107 -11.46 -11.37 0.36
N HIS A 108 -10.84 -10.32 0.90
CA HIS A 108 -10.58 -9.07 0.19
C HIS A 108 -9.82 -9.35 -1.12
N THR A 109 -8.75 -10.13 -1.02
CA THR A 109 -7.90 -10.50 -2.17
C THR A 109 -8.69 -11.29 -3.22
N VAL A 110 -9.49 -12.28 -2.80
CA VAL A 110 -10.33 -13.06 -3.72
C VAL A 110 -11.31 -12.17 -4.48
N ILE A 111 -12.00 -11.25 -3.79
CA ILE A 111 -12.94 -10.31 -4.42
C ILE A 111 -12.21 -9.41 -5.44
N ILE A 112 -11.04 -8.88 -5.07
CA ILE A 112 -10.21 -8.07 -5.96
C ILE A 112 -9.87 -8.86 -7.23
N PHE A 113 -9.39 -10.11 -7.10
CA PHE A 113 -9.05 -10.94 -8.26
C PHE A 113 -10.27 -11.21 -9.16
N VAL A 114 -11.44 -11.51 -8.60
CA VAL A 114 -12.66 -11.71 -9.40
C VAL A 114 -12.99 -10.48 -10.24
N ILE A 115 -12.88 -9.29 -9.66
CA ILE A 115 -13.12 -8.02 -10.37
C ILE A 115 -12.07 -7.79 -11.46
N LEU A 116 -10.79 -8.03 -11.15
CA LEU A 116 -9.69 -7.90 -12.11
C LEU A 116 -9.86 -8.86 -13.30
N PHE A 117 -10.18 -10.13 -13.05
CA PHE A 117 -10.43 -11.10 -14.11
C PHE A 117 -11.64 -10.71 -14.95
N THR A 118 -12.70 -10.19 -14.33
CA THR A 118 -13.89 -9.73 -15.05
C THR A 118 -13.57 -8.55 -15.98
N LEU A 119 -12.82 -7.55 -15.48
CA LEU A 119 -12.37 -6.41 -16.30
C LEU A 119 -11.44 -6.86 -17.42
N TRP A 120 -10.50 -7.76 -17.13
CA TRP A 120 -9.56 -8.29 -18.11
C TRP A 120 -10.26 -9.06 -19.23
N LEU A 121 -11.15 -10.00 -18.87
CA LEU A 121 -11.96 -10.74 -19.84
C LEU A 121 -12.85 -9.79 -20.63
N ARG A 122 -13.48 -8.81 -19.97
CA ARG A 122 -14.29 -7.83 -20.69
C ARG A 122 -13.47 -7.12 -21.76
N ALA A 123 -12.35 -6.49 -21.37
CA ALA A 123 -11.52 -5.74 -22.29
C ALA A 123 -10.99 -6.60 -23.45
N TYR A 124 -10.49 -7.79 -23.16
CA TYR A 124 -9.70 -8.59 -24.11
C TYR A 124 -10.45 -9.74 -24.79
N THR A 125 -11.73 -9.96 -24.51
CA THR A 125 -12.49 -11.04 -25.17
C THR A 125 -13.87 -10.64 -25.68
N THR A 126 -14.57 -9.72 -25.00
CA THR A 126 -15.99 -9.44 -25.32
C THR A 126 -16.31 -7.97 -25.61
N PHE A 127 -15.43 -7.02 -25.29
CA PHE A 127 -15.68 -5.61 -25.55
C PHE A 127 -15.54 -5.32 -27.05
N PRO A 128 -16.58 -4.84 -27.76
CA PRO A 128 -16.59 -4.76 -29.23
C PRO A 128 -15.46 -3.93 -29.83
N GLU A 129 -15.06 -2.86 -29.15
CA GLU A 129 -14.05 -1.93 -29.64
C GLU A 129 -12.62 -2.46 -29.45
N ILE A 130 -12.39 -3.26 -28.40
CA ILE A 130 -11.07 -3.82 -28.07
C ILE A 130 -11.02 -5.30 -28.46
N GLY A 131 -11.76 -6.17 -27.76
CA GLY A 131 -12.02 -7.56 -28.15
C GLY A 131 -10.84 -8.54 -28.18
N SER A 132 -9.59 -8.05 -28.19
CA SER A 132 -8.36 -8.86 -28.13
C SER A 132 -7.12 -8.01 -27.82
N PRO A 133 -6.01 -8.62 -27.35
CA PRO A 133 -4.74 -7.90 -27.20
C PRO A 133 -4.18 -7.31 -28.50
N ALA A 134 -4.41 -7.97 -29.64
CA ALA A 134 -3.97 -7.49 -30.95
C ALA A 134 -4.72 -6.22 -31.36
N ALA A 135 -6.04 -6.21 -31.22
CA ALA A 135 -6.84 -5.02 -31.52
C ALA A 135 -6.59 -3.87 -30.53
N MET A 136 -6.32 -4.15 -29.24
CA MET A 136 -5.81 -3.14 -28.31
C MET A 136 -4.51 -2.51 -28.82
N TYR A 137 -3.55 -3.34 -29.26
CA TYR A 137 -2.30 -2.85 -29.80
C TYR A 137 -2.51 -1.96 -31.04
N ASP A 138 -3.36 -2.38 -31.98
CA ASP A 138 -3.65 -1.61 -33.19
C ASP A 138 -4.31 -0.26 -32.87
N LEU A 139 -5.22 -0.21 -31.90
CA LEU A 139 -5.81 1.04 -31.40
C LEU A 139 -4.75 1.97 -30.83
N LEU A 140 -3.85 1.45 -29.98
CA LEU A 140 -2.79 2.24 -29.36
C LEU A 140 -1.77 2.73 -30.39
N VAL A 141 -1.46 1.95 -31.43
CA VAL A 141 -0.61 2.40 -32.56
C VAL A 141 -1.26 3.58 -33.27
N LYS A 142 -2.55 3.48 -33.63
CA LYS A 142 -3.29 4.59 -34.28
C LYS A 142 -3.33 5.84 -33.40
N ILE A 143 -3.52 5.67 -32.09
CA ILE A 143 -3.55 6.81 -31.15
C ILE A 143 -2.17 7.45 -31.02
N SER A 144 -1.10 6.65 -31.09
CA SER A 144 0.29 7.13 -31.05
C SER A 144 0.64 8.09 -32.20
N GLU A 145 -0.14 8.10 -33.29
CA GLU A 145 0.02 9.07 -34.38
C GLU A 145 -0.48 10.47 -33.99
N LYS A 146 -1.42 10.54 -33.04
CA LYS A 146 -2.11 11.78 -32.62
C LYS A 146 -1.60 12.33 -31.30
N ILE A 147 -1.07 11.46 -30.44
CA ILE A 147 -0.56 11.84 -29.11
C ILE A 147 0.96 11.66 -29.05
N SER A 148 1.63 12.59 -28.38
CA SER A 148 3.05 12.46 -28.04
C SER A 148 3.21 12.61 -26.54
N ILE A 149 3.66 11.53 -25.89
CA ILE A 149 3.89 11.51 -24.44
C ILE A 149 5.32 11.97 -24.15
N SER A 150 5.44 13.11 -23.47
CA SER A 150 6.74 13.66 -23.08
C SER A 150 7.55 12.64 -22.25
N GLY A 151 8.83 12.49 -22.58
CA GLY A 151 9.74 11.56 -21.91
C GLY A 151 9.67 10.09 -22.37
N ASN A 152 8.69 9.74 -23.22
CA ASN A 152 8.65 8.43 -23.86
C ASN A 152 9.49 8.42 -25.15
N TYR A 153 10.17 7.29 -25.42
CA TYR A 153 10.89 7.11 -26.69
C TYR A 153 9.95 7.27 -27.88
N LYS A 154 10.27 8.24 -28.75
CA LYS A 154 9.43 8.69 -29.88
C LYS A 154 8.00 9.10 -29.47
N GLY A 155 7.78 9.51 -28.22
CA GLY A 155 6.47 9.90 -27.71
C GLY A 155 5.46 8.75 -27.56
N SER A 156 5.87 7.49 -27.82
CA SER A 156 4.95 6.37 -27.93
C SER A 156 4.44 5.89 -26.55
N PRO A 157 3.13 5.65 -26.35
CA PRO A 157 2.60 4.96 -25.17
C PRO A 157 3.00 3.48 -25.06
N LEU A 158 3.46 2.86 -26.15
CA LEU A 158 3.80 1.43 -26.21
C LEU A 158 5.24 1.12 -25.81
N THR A 159 6.05 2.15 -25.50
CA THR A 159 7.46 1.98 -25.16
C THR A 159 7.69 1.73 -23.67
N LEU A 160 8.65 0.86 -23.35
CA LEU A 160 9.21 0.74 -22.00
C LEU A 160 10.33 1.76 -21.73
N LYS A 161 10.82 2.45 -22.77
CA LYS A 161 11.82 3.51 -22.64
C LYS A 161 11.11 4.83 -22.31
N THR A 162 10.77 4.99 -21.03
CA THR A 162 10.07 6.17 -20.49
C THR A 162 10.84 6.75 -19.30
N SER A 163 11.24 8.03 -19.39
CA SER A 163 11.97 8.68 -18.29
C SER A 163 11.09 8.84 -17.04
N GLY A 164 9.84 9.27 -17.21
CA GLY A 164 8.88 9.42 -16.12
C GLY A 164 8.54 8.08 -15.45
N GLY A 165 8.30 7.02 -16.25
CA GLY A 165 8.03 5.69 -15.69
C GLY A 165 9.24 5.08 -14.97
N GLN A 166 10.47 5.36 -15.42
CA GLN A 166 11.68 4.93 -14.73
C GLN A 166 11.90 5.70 -13.42
N TYR A 167 11.72 7.04 -13.44
CA TYR A 167 11.82 7.86 -12.24
C TYR A 167 10.84 7.40 -11.17
N PHE A 168 9.56 7.24 -11.54
CA PHE A 168 8.53 6.77 -10.61
C PHE A 168 8.81 5.36 -10.09
N ALA A 169 9.31 4.46 -10.94
CA ALA A 169 9.65 3.10 -10.52
C ALA A 169 10.79 3.08 -9.50
N TRP A 170 11.85 3.86 -9.69
CA TRP A 170 12.94 3.96 -8.71
C TRP A 170 12.50 4.61 -7.41
N LEU A 171 11.77 5.73 -7.50
CA LEU A 171 11.19 6.40 -6.34
C LEU A 171 10.35 5.43 -5.51
N SER A 172 9.40 4.75 -6.16
CA SER A 172 8.55 3.74 -5.52
C SER A 172 9.38 2.58 -4.96
N THR A 173 10.42 2.13 -5.68
CA THR A 173 11.25 1.01 -5.23
C THR A 173 11.97 1.35 -3.91
N PHE A 174 12.53 2.53 -3.77
CA PHE A 174 13.23 2.89 -2.53
C PHE A 174 12.27 3.24 -1.40
N GLU A 175 11.24 4.03 -1.70
CA GLU A 175 10.19 4.40 -0.75
C GLU A 175 9.51 3.15 -0.16
N TYR A 176 8.96 2.27 -1.00
CA TYR A 176 8.24 1.10 -0.49
C TYR A 176 9.18 0.07 0.17
N THR A 177 10.47 0.01 -0.19
CA THR A 177 11.42 -0.82 0.58
C THR A 177 11.45 -0.37 2.02
N GLY A 178 11.58 0.94 2.23
CA GLY A 178 11.52 1.56 3.54
C GLY A 178 10.18 1.29 4.23
N VAL A 179 9.06 1.51 3.53
CA VAL A 179 7.71 1.24 4.07
C VAL A 179 7.57 -0.18 4.58
N VAL A 180 7.90 -1.18 3.75
CA VAL A 180 7.75 -2.60 4.10
C VAL A 180 8.68 -2.99 5.25
N PHE A 181 9.92 -2.49 5.24
CA PHE A 181 10.92 -2.88 6.22
C PHE A 181 10.75 -2.18 7.56
N LEU A 182 10.17 -0.98 7.61
CA LEU A 182 9.88 -0.30 8.88
C LEU A 182 8.45 -0.57 9.38
N ASP A 183 7.61 -1.23 8.61
CA ASP A 183 6.23 -1.52 9.01
C ASP A 183 6.16 -2.78 9.92
N PRO A 184 5.76 -2.63 11.20
CA PRO A 184 5.61 -3.74 12.13
C PRO A 184 4.61 -4.80 11.68
N SER A 185 3.62 -4.44 10.84
CA SER A 185 2.56 -5.35 10.39
C SER A 185 3.10 -6.52 9.56
N TYR A 186 4.15 -6.30 8.77
CA TYR A 186 4.84 -7.35 8.04
C TYR A 186 5.59 -8.29 9.00
N TYR A 187 6.31 -7.75 9.97
CA TYR A 187 7.01 -8.61 10.94
C TYR A 187 6.06 -9.51 11.72
N GLN A 188 4.91 -9.00 12.14
CA GLN A 188 3.92 -9.79 12.88
C GLN A 188 3.41 -10.98 12.09
N LYS A 189 3.12 -10.81 10.79
CA LYS A 189 2.73 -11.92 9.91
C LYS A 189 3.85 -12.97 9.82
N GLY A 190 5.11 -12.53 9.77
CA GLY A 190 6.28 -13.41 9.74
C GLY A 190 6.49 -14.19 11.05
N VAL A 191 6.32 -13.51 12.20
CA VAL A 191 6.43 -14.10 13.55
C VAL A 191 5.30 -15.11 13.79
N ALA A 192 4.09 -14.83 13.31
CA ALA A 192 2.92 -15.70 13.48
C ALA A 192 2.95 -16.97 12.60
N ALA A 193 3.63 -16.95 11.45
CA ALA A 193 3.77 -18.12 10.57
C ALA A 193 4.76 -19.15 11.12
N THR A 194 4.72 -20.41 10.68
CA THR A 194 5.78 -21.40 10.98
C THR A 194 7.07 -21.09 10.20
N PRO A 195 8.28 -21.44 10.70
CA PRO A 195 9.54 -21.13 10.02
C PRO A 195 9.58 -21.61 8.56
N GLU A 196 9.02 -22.79 8.28
CA GLU A 196 8.98 -23.42 6.96
C GLU A 196 8.01 -22.70 6.01
N ALA A 197 6.99 -22.02 6.56
CA ALA A 197 6.00 -21.28 5.78
C ALA A 197 6.36 -19.80 5.57
N THR A 198 7.16 -19.19 6.44
CA THR A 198 7.47 -17.75 6.38
C THR A 198 8.10 -17.34 5.05
N PHE A 199 9.17 -18.01 4.61
CA PHE A 199 9.86 -17.63 3.38
C PHE A 199 9.06 -17.94 2.11
N PRO A 200 8.54 -19.18 1.91
CA PRO A 200 7.70 -19.47 0.74
C PRO A 200 6.46 -18.58 0.68
N GLY A 201 5.84 -18.28 1.83
CA GLY A 201 4.69 -17.39 1.92
C GLY A 201 4.99 -15.99 1.41
N TYR A 202 6.10 -15.38 1.86
CA TYR A 202 6.52 -14.06 1.35
C TYR A 202 6.95 -14.09 -0.11
N LEU A 203 7.62 -15.15 -0.56
CA LEU A 203 8.03 -15.29 -1.95
C LEU A 203 6.82 -15.37 -2.89
N ILE A 204 5.88 -16.27 -2.60
CA ILE A 204 4.65 -16.43 -3.39
C ILE A 204 3.81 -15.16 -3.31
N GLY A 205 3.67 -14.57 -2.13
CA GLY A 205 2.95 -13.31 -1.94
C GLY A 205 3.55 -12.15 -2.74
N GLY A 206 4.88 -11.99 -2.69
CA GLY A 206 5.60 -10.97 -3.46
C GLY A 206 5.42 -11.16 -4.97
N LEU A 207 5.62 -12.36 -5.49
CA LEU A 207 5.42 -12.66 -6.91
C LEU A 207 3.96 -12.49 -7.35
N SER A 208 3.01 -12.89 -6.51
CA SER A 208 1.57 -12.72 -6.78
C SER A 208 1.18 -11.26 -6.81
N TRP A 209 1.82 -10.42 -5.99
CA TRP A 209 1.55 -8.98 -5.94
C TRP A 209 1.79 -8.32 -7.30
N PHE A 210 2.79 -8.74 -8.08
CA PHE A 210 3.07 -8.20 -9.43
C PHE A 210 1.83 -8.25 -10.35
N SER A 211 1.04 -9.32 -10.25
CA SER A 211 -0.10 -9.57 -11.15
C SER A 211 -1.18 -8.47 -11.07
N ILE A 212 -1.40 -7.89 -9.89
CA ILE A 212 -2.45 -6.90 -9.64
C ILE A 212 -2.19 -5.56 -10.38
N PRO A 213 -1.09 -4.82 -10.11
CA PRO A 213 -0.79 -3.58 -10.80
C PRO A 213 -0.47 -3.80 -12.27
N TRP A 214 0.09 -4.97 -12.64
CA TRP A 214 0.28 -5.32 -14.04
C TRP A 214 -1.07 -5.45 -14.76
N CYS A 215 -2.01 -6.22 -14.19
CA CYS A 215 -3.34 -6.41 -14.76
C CYS A 215 -4.08 -5.07 -14.86
N LEU A 216 -4.15 -4.30 -13.78
CA LEU A 216 -4.81 -2.98 -13.77
C LEU A 216 -4.22 -2.01 -14.81
N ALA A 217 -2.89 -1.91 -14.89
CA ALA A 217 -2.24 -1.00 -15.85
C ALA A 217 -2.49 -1.44 -17.30
N THR A 218 -2.36 -2.75 -17.58
CA THR A 218 -2.54 -3.29 -18.93
C THR A 218 -4.00 -3.42 -19.33
N THR A 219 -4.96 -3.43 -18.41
CA THR A 219 -6.40 -3.43 -18.75
C THR A 219 -6.96 -2.02 -18.66
N ALA A 220 -7.17 -1.50 -17.46
CA ALA A 220 -7.83 -0.22 -17.26
C ALA A 220 -7.01 0.95 -17.82
N GLY A 221 -5.70 0.99 -17.56
CA GLY A 221 -4.83 2.07 -18.07
C GLY A 221 -4.79 2.14 -19.60
N LEU A 222 -4.59 0.99 -20.26
CA LEU A 222 -4.59 0.93 -21.72
C LEU A 222 -5.98 1.15 -22.31
N SER A 223 -7.04 0.60 -21.69
CA SER A 223 -8.42 0.81 -22.17
C SER A 223 -8.82 2.28 -22.05
N ALA A 224 -8.46 2.97 -20.97
CA ALA A 224 -8.70 4.41 -20.85
C ALA A 224 -8.05 5.17 -22.01
N LEU A 225 -6.76 4.91 -22.26
CA LEU A 225 -6.04 5.57 -23.35
C LEU A 225 -6.62 5.23 -24.72
N ALA A 226 -7.00 3.96 -24.94
CA ALA A 226 -7.54 3.48 -26.20
C ALA A 226 -8.93 4.06 -26.51
N LEU A 227 -9.75 4.31 -25.47
CA LEU A 227 -11.17 4.63 -25.61
C LEU A 227 -11.51 6.11 -25.38
N GLU A 228 -10.70 6.87 -24.62
CA GLU A 228 -11.05 8.23 -24.15
C GLU A 228 -11.49 9.20 -25.26
N THR A 229 -10.94 9.05 -26.46
CA THR A 229 -11.23 9.92 -27.61
C THR A 229 -11.83 9.16 -28.80
N THR A 230 -12.05 7.85 -28.69
CA THR A 230 -12.47 6.99 -29.81
C THR A 230 -13.85 6.36 -29.59
N TYR A 231 -14.26 6.18 -28.34
CA TYR A 231 -15.50 5.50 -27.99
C TYR A 231 -16.51 6.45 -27.34
N PRO A 232 -17.70 6.68 -27.96
CA PRO A 232 -18.72 7.57 -27.42
C PRO A 232 -19.25 7.20 -26.03
N GLY A 233 -19.13 5.93 -25.63
CA GLY A 233 -19.52 5.48 -24.29
C GLY A 233 -18.46 5.72 -23.20
N PHE A 234 -17.32 6.33 -23.53
CA PHE A 234 -16.32 6.70 -22.54
C PHE A 234 -16.74 7.97 -21.77
N PRO A 235 -16.57 8.06 -20.44
CA PRO A 235 -17.13 9.16 -19.63
C PRO A 235 -16.75 10.58 -20.07
N THR A 236 -15.53 10.78 -20.55
CA THR A 236 -15.02 12.11 -20.96
C THR A 236 -15.09 12.36 -22.46
N TYR A 237 -15.57 11.40 -23.25
CA TYR A 237 -15.58 11.50 -24.72
C TYR A 237 -16.30 12.77 -25.20
N PRO A 238 -15.77 13.48 -26.22
CA PRO A 238 -14.58 13.18 -27.02
C PRO A 238 -13.27 13.72 -26.44
N ASN A 239 -13.29 14.21 -25.20
CA ASN A 239 -12.16 14.85 -24.56
C ASN A 239 -11.30 13.83 -23.80
N ARG A 240 -10.01 14.15 -23.68
CA ARG A 240 -9.10 13.41 -22.81
C ARG A 240 -9.52 13.54 -21.36
N ILE A 241 -9.13 12.55 -20.55
CA ILE A 241 -9.32 12.62 -19.10
C ILE A 241 -8.60 13.88 -18.57
N PRO A 242 -9.31 14.76 -17.82
CA PRO A 242 -8.70 15.94 -17.23
C PRO A 242 -7.51 15.59 -16.33
N LYS A 243 -6.52 16.48 -16.24
CA LYS A 243 -5.29 16.20 -15.48
C LYS A 243 -5.57 16.02 -14.00
N GLU A 244 -6.52 16.79 -13.48
CA GLU A 244 -7.05 16.70 -12.12
C GLU A 244 -7.63 15.31 -11.83
N ASP A 245 -8.39 14.73 -12.76
CA ASP A 245 -8.98 13.39 -12.63
C ASP A 245 -7.92 12.30 -12.73
N VAL A 246 -6.91 12.48 -13.59
CA VAL A 246 -5.75 11.58 -13.64
C VAL A 246 -4.99 11.59 -12.31
N SER A 247 -4.71 12.78 -11.77
CA SER A 247 -4.02 12.97 -10.49
C SER A 247 -4.83 12.45 -9.30
N ALA A 248 -6.17 12.52 -9.38
CA ALA A 248 -7.09 11.95 -8.39
C ALA A 248 -7.25 10.42 -8.52
N GLY A 249 -6.62 9.78 -9.52
CA GLY A 249 -6.66 8.33 -9.70
C GLY A 249 -7.92 7.80 -10.40
N LEU A 250 -8.67 8.66 -11.11
CA LEU A 250 -9.98 8.32 -11.68
C LEU A 250 -9.93 7.52 -13.00
N VAL A 251 -8.72 7.27 -13.51
CA VAL A 251 -8.49 6.49 -14.73
C VAL A 251 -9.12 5.09 -14.64
N LEU A 252 -8.95 4.40 -13.50
CA LEU A 252 -9.51 3.07 -13.29
C LEU A 252 -11.06 3.09 -13.25
N PRO A 253 -11.71 3.94 -12.44
CA PRO A 253 -13.16 4.12 -12.48
C PRO A 253 -13.72 4.40 -13.88
N TYR A 254 -13.10 5.31 -14.64
CA TYR A 254 -13.56 5.66 -15.99
C TYR A 254 -13.40 4.51 -16.99
N ALA A 255 -12.27 3.81 -16.96
CA ALA A 255 -12.07 2.64 -17.81
C ALA A 255 -13.08 1.53 -17.49
N ALA A 256 -13.32 1.24 -16.21
CA ALA A 256 -14.30 0.24 -15.81
C ALA A 256 -15.72 0.64 -16.22
N GLN A 257 -16.07 1.92 -16.10
CA GLN A 257 -17.36 2.44 -16.55
C GLN A 257 -17.54 2.29 -18.06
N ALA A 258 -16.50 2.56 -18.85
CA ALA A 258 -16.55 2.36 -20.30
C ALA A 258 -16.74 0.88 -20.67
N LEU A 259 -16.03 -0.03 -19.98
CA LEU A 259 -16.03 -1.46 -20.29
C LEU A 259 -17.31 -2.20 -19.85
N LEU A 260 -17.83 -1.86 -18.67
CA LEU A 260 -18.91 -2.60 -17.99
C LEU A 260 -20.12 -1.72 -17.60
N GLY A 261 -20.16 -0.47 -18.05
CA GLY A 261 -21.19 0.49 -17.66
C GLY A 261 -21.15 0.82 -16.16
N LYS A 262 -22.30 1.19 -15.59
CA LYS A 262 -22.42 1.52 -14.16
C LYS A 262 -21.98 0.39 -13.23
N GLY A 263 -22.14 -0.87 -13.66
CA GLY A 263 -21.66 -2.04 -12.92
C GLY A 263 -20.14 -2.08 -12.78
N GLY A 264 -19.40 -1.57 -13.76
CA GLY A 264 -17.95 -1.42 -13.69
C GLY A 264 -17.50 -0.42 -12.63
N SER A 265 -18.15 0.74 -12.55
CA SER A 265 -17.87 1.73 -11.50
C SER A 265 -18.15 1.17 -10.10
N ALA A 266 -19.25 0.44 -9.94
CA ALA A 266 -19.57 -0.24 -8.67
C ALA A 266 -18.54 -1.33 -8.33
N ALA A 267 -18.07 -2.09 -9.31
CA ALA A 267 -17.01 -3.08 -9.11
C ALA A 267 -15.68 -2.42 -8.70
N VAL A 268 -15.31 -1.28 -9.29
CA VAL A 268 -14.11 -0.53 -8.87
C VAL A 268 -14.27 0.00 -7.45
N LEU A 269 -15.43 0.55 -7.09
CA LEU A 269 -15.71 0.99 -5.72
C LEU A 269 -15.53 -0.16 -4.71
N LEU A 270 -16.04 -1.35 -5.04
CA LEU A 270 -15.87 -2.55 -4.22
C LEU A 270 -14.39 -2.97 -4.13
N LEU A 271 -13.68 -3.01 -5.25
CA LEU A 271 -12.25 -3.33 -5.31
C LEU A 271 -11.45 -2.38 -4.41
N MET A 272 -11.73 -1.08 -4.50
CA MET A 272 -11.06 -0.06 -3.70
C MET A 272 -11.38 -0.22 -2.22
N PHE A 273 -12.65 -0.44 -1.88
CA PHE A 273 -13.04 -0.70 -0.49
C PHE A 273 -12.28 -1.90 0.08
N MET A 274 -12.25 -3.03 -0.63
CA MET A 274 -11.54 -4.25 -0.19
C MET A 274 -10.02 -4.04 -0.04
N SER A 275 -9.41 -3.30 -0.97
CA SER A 275 -7.98 -2.97 -0.92
C SER A 275 -7.64 -2.07 0.28
N CYS A 276 -8.42 -1.00 0.46
CA CYS A 276 -8.17 0.00 1.49
C CYS A 276 -8.45 -0.53 2.89
N THR A 277 -9.53 -1.30 3.09
CA THR A 277 -9.82 -1.91 4.40
C THR A 277 -8.73 -2.89 4.81
N SER A 278 -8.23 -3.72 3.88
CA SER A 278 -7.08 -4.61 4.14
C SER A 278 -5.84 -3.83 4.58
N ALA A 279 -5.46 -2.79 3.83
CA ALA A 279 -4.30 -1.97 4.14
C ALA A 279 -4.43 -1.26 5.50
N ILE A 280 -5.56 -0.59 5.76
CA ILE A 280 -5.83 0.09 7.03
C ILE A 280 -5.79 -0.90 8.20
N SER A 281 -6.33 -2.12 8.03
CA SER A 281 -6.30 -3.16 9.06
C SER A 281 -4.88 -3.57 9.42
N ALA A 282 -4.01 -3.74 8.42
CA ALA A 282 -2.60 -4.04 8.65
C ALA A 282 -1.92 -2.91 9.45
N GLN A 283 -2.18 -1.65 9.10
CA GLN A 283 -1.63 -0.50 9.83
C GLN A 283 -2.13 -0.43 11.29
N MET A 284 -3.42 -0.68 11.53
CA MET A 284 -3.99 -0.73 12.89
C MET A 284 -3.34 -1.83 13.74
N VAL A 285 -3.15 -3.02 13.17
CA VAL A 285 -2.51 -4.16 13.83
C VAL A 285 -1.01 -3.88 14.07
N GLY A 286 -0.34 -3.21 13.12
CA GLY A 286 1.02 -2.69 13.25
C GLY A 286 1.18 -1.77 14.46
N VAL A 287 0.45 -0.65 14.43
CA VAL A 287 0.51 0.40 15.46
C VAL A 287 0.09 -0.13 16.83
N SER A 288 -1.02 -0.87 16.89
CA SER A 288 -1.50 -1.40 18.17
C SER A 288 -0.48 -2.32 18.83
N THR A 289 0.27 -3.11 18.07
CA THR A 289 1.31 -3.98 18.61
C THR A 289 2.50 -3.16 19.12
N VAL A 290 2.98 -2.18 18.35
CA VAL A 290 4.08 -1.29 18.81
C VAL A 290 3.70 -0.57 20.10
N VAL A 291 2.54 0.07 20.12
CA VAL A 291 2.10 0.82 21.31
C VAL A 291 1.87 -0.11 22.50
N SER A 292 1.39 -1.33 22.29
CA SER A 292 1.12 -2.27 23.38
C SER A 292 2.40 -2.92 23.93
N TYR A 293 3.24 -3.47 23.07
CA TYR A 293 4.43 -4.25 23.47
C TYR A 293 5.66 -3.38 23.67
N ASP A 294 5.96 -2.50 22.72
CA ASP A 294 7.19 -1.70 22.71
C ASP A 294 7.10 -0.43 23.56
N ILE A 295 5.91 0.12 23.72
CA ILE A 295 5.69 1.32 24.54
C ILE A 295 5.10 0.96 25.90
N PHE A 296 3.84 0.53 25.93
CA PHE A 296 3.08 0.43 27.17
C PHE A 296 3.60 -0.66 28.10
N LYS A 297 3.70 -1.91 27.62
CA LYS A 297 4.26 -3.01 28.40
C LYS A 297 5.72 -2.72 28.77
N THR A 298 6.52 -2.27 27.82
CA THR A 298 7.96 -2.10 28.01
C THR A 298 8.34 -0.98 28.99
N TYR A 299 7.70 0.20 28.90
CA TYR A 299 8.10 1.40 29.65
C TYR A 299 7.14 1.81 30.77
N PHE A 300 5.86 1.47 30.67
CA PHE A 300 4.83 1.95 31.62
C PHE A 300 4.31 0.85 32.55
N LYS A 301 4.10 -0.37 32.04
CA LYS A 301 3.55 -1.48 32.83
C LYS A 301 4.14 -2.85 32.45
N PRO A 302 5.38 -3.15 32.87
CA PRO A 302 6.07 -4.42 32.55
C PRO A 302 5.35 -5.69 33.01
N THR A 303 4.57 -5.59 34.09
CA THR A 303 3.88 -6.71 34.73
C THR A 303 2.42 -6.86 34.28
N ILE A 304 2.02 -6.24 33.17
CA ILE A 304 0.66 -6.35 32.64
C ILE A 304 0.29 -7.80 32.28
N SER A 305 -0.90 -8.24 32.70
CA SER A 305 -1.41 -9.56 32.36
C SER A 305 -1.74 -9.68 30.86
N PRO A 306 -1.70 -10.90 30.28
CA PRO A 306 -2.04 -11.10 28.87
C PRO A 306 -3.43 -10.58 28.49
N THR A 307 -4.44 -10.79 29.34
CA THR A 307 -5.80 -10.28 29.13
C THR A 307 -5.86 -8.76 29.18
N GLY A 308 -5.13 -8.14 30.13
CA GLY A 308 -5.05 -6.67 30.22
C GLY A 308 -4.37 -6.07 28.99
N LEU A 309 -3.32 -6.73 28.48
CA LEU A 309 -2.62 -6.31 27.27
C LEU A 309 -3.50 -6.40 26.02
N LEU A 310 -4.32 -7.45 25.91
CA LEU A 310 -5.29 -7.61 24.83
C LEU A 310 -6.32 -6.47 24.83
N HIS A 311 -6.91 -6.14 25.99
CA HIS A 311 -7.85 -5.02 26.09
C HIS A 311 -7.17 -3.67 25.77
N PHE A 312 -5.93 -3.48 26.24
CA PHE A 312 -5.16 -2.29 25.89
C PHE A 312 -4.92 -2.18 24.37
N ASN A 313 -4.55 -3.28 23.73
CA ASN A 313 -4.38 -3.35 22.28
C ASN A 313 -5.67 -2.96 21.53
N GLN A 314 -6.83 -3.46 21.98
CA GLN A 314 -8.14 -3.07 21.44
C GLN A 314 -8.42 -1.57 21.59
N TYR A 315 -8.11 -0.96 22.74
CA TYR A 315 -8.23 0.50 22.91
C TYR A 315 -7.31 1.27 21.96
N VAL A 316 -6.09 0.77 21.72
CA VAL A 316 -5.18 1.39 20.75
C VAL A 316 -5.72 1.26 19.33
N VAL A 317 -6.29 0.12 18.93
CA VAL A 317 -6.91 -0.04 17.60
C VAL A 317 -8.02 0.99 17.40
N ALA A 318 -8.93 1.14 18.36
CA ALA A 318 -10.01 2.12 18.29
C ALA A 318 -9.48 3.56 18.27
N GLY A 319 -8.55 3.88 19.17
CA GLY A 319 -7.92 5.20 19.26
C GLY A 319 -7.14 5.58 18.00
N PHE A 320 -6.38 4.65 17.42
CA PHE A 320 -5.65 4.86 16.19
C PHE A 320 -6.59 5.01 14.99
N GLY A 321 -7.71 4.28 14.93
CA GLY A 321 -8.70 4.48 13.88
C GLY A 321 -9.31 5.88 13.88
N LEU A 322 -9.64 6.40 15.07
CA LEU A 322 -10.11 7.78 15.23
C LEU A 322 -9.01 8.80 14.88
N PHE A 323 -7.79 8.58 15.36
CA PHE A 323 -6.64 9.43 15.06
C PHE A 323 -6.35 9.48 13.55
N ALA A 324 -6.33 8.33 12.87
CA ALA A 324 -6.07 8.25 11.44
C ALA A 324 -7.15 8.98 10.63
N ALA A 325 -8.42 8.83 10.99
CA ALA A 325 -9.52 9.57 10.36
C ALA A 325 -9.37 11.09 10.53
N ALA A 326 -9.07 11.55 11.77
CA ALA A 326 -8.90 12.96 12.07
C ALA A 326 -7.65 13.55 11.39
N PHE A 327 -6.53 12.82 11.41
CA PHE A 327 -5.28 13.26 10.79
C PHE A 327 -5.40 13.30 9.27
N ALA A 328 -5.98 12.28 8.64
CA ALA A 328 -6.25 12.32 7.20
C ALA A 328 -7.23 13.45 6.82
N SER A 329 -8.21 13.77 7.68
CA SER A 329 -9.09 14.92 7.48
C SER A 329 -8.33 16.24 7.53
N LEU A 330 -7.37 16.39 8.45
CA LEU A 330 -6.48 17.55 8.49
C LEU A 330 -5.65 17.67 7.20
N LEU A 331 -5.03 16.58 6.75
CA LEU A 331 -4.23 16.57 5.53
C LEU A 331 -5.06 16.94 4.30
N HIS A 332 -6.29 16.41 4.21
CA HIS A 332 -7.24 16.78 3.15
C HIS A 332 -7.61 18.26 3.22
N GLY A 333 -7.92 18.79 4.41
CA GLY A 333 -8.31 20.19 4.59
C GLY A 333 -7.20 21.19 4.27
N VAL A 334 -5.93 20.81 4.42
CA VAL A 334 -4.76 21.61 4.02
C VAL A 334 -4.46 21.51 2.52
N GLY A 335 -5.11 20.57 1.80
CA GLY A 335 -4.93 20.40 0.37
C GLY A 335 -3.68 19.61 -0.02
N LEU A 336 -3.18 18.73 0.86
CA LEU A 336 -2.04 17.87 0.54
C LEU A 336 -2.46 16.72 -0.38
N ASP A 337 -1.71 16.52 -1.46
CA ASP A 337 -1.94 15.43 -2.41
C ASP A 337 -1.16 14.14 -2.06
N LEU A 338 -1.49 13.05 -2.75
CA LEU A 338 -0.84 11.74 -2.59
C LEU A 338 0.64 11.77 -2.96
N GLY A 339 1.02 12.58 -3.97
CA GLY A 339 2.39 12.69 -4.43
C GLY A 339 3.30 13.30 -3.36
N PHE A 340 2.81 14.32 -2.66
CA PHE A 340 3.47 14.91 -1.51
C PHE A 340 3.67 13.86 -0.41
N LEU A 341 2.63 13.10 -0.05
CA LEU A 341 2.75 12.08 0.99
C LEU A 341 3.77 10.99 0.65
N TYR A 342 3.81 10.49 -0.59
CA TYR A 342 4.80 9.48 -0.99
C TYR A 342 6.25 9.99 -0.84
N ASN A 343 6.52 11.25 -1.21
CA ASN A 343 7.85 11.83 -1.02
C ASN A 343 8.23 11.92 0.47
N TYR A 344 7.30 12.33 1.33
CA TYR A 344 7.55 12.42 2.77
C TYR A 344 7.74 11.04 3.40
N ILE A 345 6.92 10.05 3.03
CA ILE A 345 7.13 8.64 3.46
C ILE A 345 8.55 8.19 3.13
N GLY A 346 9.05 8.50 1.94
CA GLY A 346 10.42 8.21 1.54
C GLY A 346 11.48 8.80 2.47
N ILE A 347 11.29 10.05 2.94
CA ILE A 347 12.21 10.72 3.88
C ILE A 347 12.25 9.99 5.23
N PHE A 348 11.08 9.70 5.82
CA PHE A 348 11.01 9.01 7.11
C PHE A 348 11.56 7.59 7.03
N THR A 349 11.14 6.83 6.02
CA THR A 349 11.52 5.42 5.90
C THR A 349 12.96 5.23 5.43
N GLY A 350 13.48 6.13 4.59
CA GLY A 350 14.84 6.07 4.07
C GLY A 350 15.90 6.19 5.16
N ALA A 351 15.69 7.08 6.13
CA ALA A 351 16.62 7.31 7.25
C ALA A 351 16.84 6.04 8.08
N GLY A 352 15.77 5.26 8.34
CA GLY A 352 15.83 4.06 9.15
C GLY A 352 16.15 2.77 8.38
N LEU A 353 16.00 2.74 7.06
CA LEU A 353 16.10 1.51 6.27
C LEU A 353 17.49 0.86 6.33
N SER A 354 18.54 1.61 6.02
CA SER A 354 19.91 1.06 5.96
C SER A 354 20.38 0.56 7.34
N PRO A 355 20.25 1.35 8.43
CA PRO A 355 20.59 0.88 9.78
C PRO A 355 19.79 -0.36 10.20
N LEU A 356 18.55 -0.53 9.73
CA LEU A 356 17.70 -1.67 10.08
C LEU A 356 18.23 -2.95 9.44
N ILE A 357 18.59 -2.90 8.16
CA ILE A 357 19.20 -4.04 7.47
C ILE A 357 20.47 -4.49 8.23
N PHE A 358 21.36 -3.56 8.59
CA PHE A 358 22.56 -3.92 9.36
C PHE A 358 22.25 -4.46 10.75
N THR A 359 21.13 -4.07 11.37
CA THR A 359 20.66 -4.63 12.64
C THR A 359 20.37 -6.14 12.52
N PHE A 360 19.95 -6.63 11.36
CA PHE A 360 19.70 -8.05 11.16
C PHE A 360 20.91 -8.86 10.69
N PHE A 361 21.84 -8.24 9.96
CA PHE A 361 22.93 -9.00 9.32
C PHE A 361 24.29 -8.80 9.99
N ASN A 362 24.63 -7.59 10.45
CA ASN A 362 25.92 -7.30 11.08
C ASN A 362 25.83 -7.60 12.58
N THR A 363 26.80 -8.32 13.17
CA THR A 363 26.86 -8.58 14.62
C THR A 363 27.60 -7.50 15.41
N ARG A 364 28.43 -6.68 14.76
CA ARG A 364 29.29 -5.64 15.36
C ARG A 364 28.76 -4.21 15.17
N LEU A 365 27.48 -4.06 14.81
CA LEU A 365 26.89 -2.73 14.61
C LEU A 365 26.94 -1.91 15.90
N HIS A 366 27.47 -0.70 15.84
CA HIS A 366 27.54 0.20 17.00
C HIS A 366 26.19 0.90 17.21
N PRO A 367 25.68 1.07 18.46
CA PRO A 367 24.42 1.77 18.73
C PRO A 367 24.33 3.18 18.12
N ALA A 368 25.48 3.87 17.99
CA ALA A 368 25.59 5.19 17.36
C ALA A 368 25.06 5.24 15.92
N VAL A 369 25.08 4.12 15.20
CA VAL A 369 24.53 4.04 13.83
C VAL A 369 23.01 4.24 13.83
N ILE A 370 22.34 3.83 14.91
CA ILE A 370 20.90 4.00 15.07
C ILE A 370 20.62 5.34 15.74
N PHE A 371 21.17 5.55 16.94
CA PHE A 371 21.06 6.80 17.67
C PHE A 371 22.45 7.32 18.03
N PRO A 372 22.88 8.49 17.52
CA PRO A 372 22.08 9.50 16.81
C PRO A 372 22.00 9.31 15.28
N GLY A 373 22.65 8.31 14.69
CA GLY A 373 22.87 8.21 13.24
C GLY A 373 21.65 8.37 12.34
N ILE A 374 20.50 7.76 12.69
CA ILE A 374 19.26 7.91 11.89
C ILE A 374 18.78 9.37 11.88
N TRP A 375 18.91 10.09 13.00
CA TRP A 375 18.51 11.49 13.13
C TRP A 375 19.43 12.48 12.43
N ILE A 376 20.66 12.05 12.08
CA ILE A 376 21.57 12.84 11.24
C ILE A 376 21.24 12.62 9.75
N ASN A 377 20.70 11.44 9.42
CA ASN A 377 20.29 11.08 8.06
C ASN A 377 18.95 11.73 7.69
N PHE A 378 18.01 11.76 8.64
CA PHE A 378 16.74 12.48 8.57
C PHE A 378 16.96 14.00 8.63
#